data_AF-A0A3M1M2B3-F1
#
_entry.id   AF-A0A3M1M2B3-F1
#
_cell.length_a   1.000
_cell.length_b   1.000
_cell.length_c   1.000
_cell.angle_alpha   90.00
_cell.angle_beta   90.00
_cell.angle_gamma   90.00
#
_symmetry.space_group_name_H-M   'P 1'
#
loop_
_entity.id
_entity.type
_entity.pdbx_description
1 polymer ?
#
loop_
_entity_poly.entity_id
_entity_poly.type
_entity_poly.pdbx_seq_one_letter_code
_entity_poly.pdbx_strand_id
1 'polypeptide(L)'
;MRKLFILGAMALAIPALADTPADLSTDMVLGKTLEEVQASLTSMGYEVRKSEVEDGMIEAYVVRDDSMAEIYVSPKTGKLTRIKAR
;
A
#
# COMPACT_ATOMS: atom_id res chain seq x y z
N MET A 1 -6.02 12.17 -22.26
CA MET A 1 -6.06 11.53 -20.91
C MET A 1 -6.80 10.21 -21.03
N ARG A 2 -6.09 9.09 -21.12
CA ARG A 2 -6.73 7.79 -21.34
C ARG A 2 -7.23 7.25 -20.00
N LYS A 3 -8.51 7.45 -19.74
CA LYS A 3 -9.25 6.85 -18.62
C LYS A 3 -9.22 5.34 -18.83
N LEU A 4 -8.43 4.62 -18.04
CA LEU A 4 -8.47 3.16 -18.00
C LEU A 4 -9.43 2.75 -16.88
N PHE A 5 -10.68 2.50 -17.29
CA PHE A 5 -11.59 1.64 -16.54
C PHE A 5 -11.14 0.19 -16.79
N ILE A 6 -10.62 -0.51 -15.78
CA ILE A 6 -10.32 -1.95 -15.82
C ILE A 6 -10.65 -2.50 -14.43
N LEU A 7 -11.85 -3.05 -14.27
CA LEU A 7 -12.22 -4.49 -14.35
C LEU A 7 -12.16 -5.14 -12.96
N GLY A 8 -13.31 -5.67 -12.54
CA GLY A 8 -13.46 -6.43 -11.31
C GLY A 8 -12.48 -7.60 -11.25
N ALA A 9 -11.85 -7.73 -10.08
CA ALA A 9 -11.02 -8.87 -9.75
C ALA A 9 -11.88 -10.14 -9.70
N MET A 10 -11.50 -11.14 -10.49
CA MET A 10 -11.90 -12.52 -10.24
C MET A 10 -11.42 -12.91 -8.83
N ALA A 11 -12.35 -13.35 -8.00
CA ALA A 11 -12.04 -13.93 -6.70
C ALA A 11 -11.34 -15.28 -6.89
N LEU A 12 -10.02 -15.29 -6.76
CA LEU A 12 -9.28 -16.52 -6.45
C LEU A 12 -9.31 -16.70 -4.94
N ALA A 13 -10.07 -17.69 -4.48
CA ALA A 13 -10.09 -18.10 -3.08
C ALA A 13 -8.76 -18.78 -2.73
N ILE A 14 -7.76 -17.99 -2.36
CA ILE A 14 -6.55 -18.47 -1.71
C ILE A 14 -6.83 -18.45 -0.20
N PRO A 15 -6.57 -19.55 0.54
CA PRO A 15 -6.71 -19.52 1.99
C PRO A 15 -5.75 -18.47 2.57
N ALA A 16 -6.32 -17.38 3.06
CA ALA A 16 -5.59 -16.27 3.66
C ALA A 16 -5.02 -16.69 5.02
N LEU A 17 -3.82 -17.26 5.03
CA LEU A 17 -2.89 -16.97 6.10
C LEU A 17 -2.46 -15.53 5.86
N ALA A 18 -2.97 -14.62 6.68
CA ALA A 18 -2.67 -13.21 6.62
C ALA A 18 -1.21 -12.97 7.04
N ASP A 19 -0.27 -13.24 6.13
CA ASP A 19 1.08 -12.72 6.21
C ASP A 19 0.99 -11.24 5.83
N THR A 20 0.56 -10.41 6.79
CA THR A 20 0.94 -9.00 6.74
C THR A 20 2.45 -8.96 6.56
N PRO A 21 2.99 -8.26 5.55
CA PRO A 21 4.42 -8.20 5.36
C PRO A 21 5.09 -7.83 6.69
N ALA A 22 5.96 -8.69 7.21
CA ALA A 22 6.39 -8.68 8.60
C ALA A 22 6.95 -7.33 9.08
N ASP A 23 7.40 -6.49 8.14
CA ASP A 23 8.04 -5.22 8.40
C ASP A 23 7.10 -4.01 8.31
N LEU A 24 5.84 -4.17 7.90
CA LEU A 24 4.85 -3.09 7.89
C LEU A 24 4.07 -3.08 9.21
N SER A 25 4.09 -1.94 9.91
CA SER A 25 3.31 -1.75 11.14
C SER A 25 2.75 -0.33 11.24
N THR A 26 1.64 -0.17 11.97
CA THR A 26 0.97 1.13 12.12
C THR A 26 1.74 2.15 12.96
N ASP A 27 2.87 1.76 13.55
CA ASP A 27 3.76 2.68 14.26
C ASP A 27 4.76 3.37 13.32
N MET A 28 4.83 2.93 12.06
CA MET A 28 5.72 3.51 11.06
C MET A 28 5.25 4.88 10.58
N VAL A 29 6.23 5.76 10.33
CA VAL A 29 6.04 7.04 9.63
C VAL A 29 6.70 6.92 8.27
N LEU A 30 5.90 6.93 7.20
CA LEU A 30 6.35 6.69 5.83
C LEU A 30 6.49 7.99 5.03
N GLY A 31 5.91 9.09 5.50
CA GLY A 31 5.91 10.38 4.79
C GLY A 31 4.54 11.01 4.72
N LYS A 32 4.49 12.32 4.53
CA LYS A 32 3.27 13.12 4.45
C LYS A 32 2.83 13.39 3.01
N THR A 33 3.71 13.18 2.03
CA THR A 33 3.38 13.25 0.61
C THR A 33 3.44 11.89 -0.06
N LEU A 34 2.82 11.78 -1.24
CA LEU A 34 2.82 10.55 -2.02
C LEU A 34 4.25 10.13 -2.41
N GLU A 35 5.09 11.09 -2.79
CA GLU A 35 6.49 10.87 -3.16
C GLU A 35 7.32 10.36 -1.97
N GLU A 36 7.14 10.95 -0.78
CA GLU A 36 7.83 10.51 0.44
C GLU A 36 7.44 9.08 0.82
N VAL A 37 6.13 8.77 0.74
CA VAL A 37 5.62 7.42 1.01
C VAL A 37 6.19 6.41 0.02
N GLN A 38 6.19 6.72 -1.28
CA GLN A 38 6.79 5.86 -2.30
C GLN A 38 8.29 5.63 -2.06
N ALA A 39 9.03 6.69 -1.73
CA ALA A 39 10.46 6.61 -1.45
C ALA A 39 10.75 5.72 -0.24
N SER A 40 10.01 5.89 0.86
CA SER A 40 10.13 5.06 2.06
C SER A 40 9.87 3.59 1.75
N LEU A 41 8.78 3.27 1.05
CA LEU A 41 8.44 1.89 0.70
C LEU A 41 9.49 1.25 -0.21
N THR A 42 9.97 1.99 -1.21
CA THR A 42 11.01 1.52 -2.13
C THR A 42 12.32 1.27 -1.37
N SER A 43 12.68 2.14 -0.41
CA SER A 43 13.87 1.95 0.45
C SER A 43 13.77 0.72 1.36
N MET A 44 12.55 0.31 1.70
CA MET A 44 12.26 -0.91 2.46
C MET A 44 12.21 -2.18 1.56
N GLY A 45 12.48 -2.03 0.27
CA GLY A 45 12.51 -3.12 -0.71
C GLY A 45 11.14 -3.47 -1.30
N TYR A 46 10.09 -2.67 -1.05
CA TYR A 46 8.80 -2.88 -1.70
C TYR A 46 8.79 -2.29 -3.11
N GLU A 47 8.15 -3.01 -4.02
CA GLU A 47 7.73 -2.46 -5.29
C GLU A 47 6.37 -1.76 -5.13
N VAL A 48 6.31 -0.45 -5.35
CA VAL A 48 5.05 0.30 -5.36
C VAL A 48 4.40 0.20 -6.74
N ARG A 49 3.33 -0.58 -6.83
CA ARG A 49 2.61 -0.87 -8.09
C ARG A 49 1.57 0.20 -8.42
N LYS A 50 0.97 0.81 -7.39
CA LYS A 50 0.03 1.92 -7.50
C LYS A 50 0.13 2.77 -6.25
N SER A 51 -0.03 4.08 -6.38
CA SER A 51 -0.27 4.96 -5.25
C SER A 51 -1.14 6.13 -5.65
N GLU A 52 -2.04 6.55 -4.76
CA GLU A 52 -2.96 7.67 -5.00
C GLU A 52 -3.31 8.35 -3.69
N VAL A 53 -3.92 9.54 -3.79
CA VAL A 53 -4.57 10.20 -2.66
C VAL A 53 -6.06 10.02 -2.81
N GLU A 54 -6.67 9.24 -1.91
CA GLU A 54 -8.10 8.93 -1.90
C GLU A 54 -8.65 9.07 -0.47
N ASP A 55 -9.86 9.60 -0.32
CA ASP A 55 -10.52 9.83 0.98
C ASP A 55 -9.66 10.53 2.05
N GLY A 56 -8.75 11.40 1.61
CA GLY A 56 -7.83 12.13 2.49
C GLY A 56 -6.65 11.31 3.03
N MET A 57 -6.40 10.13 2.46
CA MET A 57 -5.30 9.22 2.77
C MET A 57 -4.39 9.05 1.56
N ILE A 58 -3.11 8.78 1.80
CA ILE A 58 -2.21 8.27 0.76
C ILE A 58 -2.34 6.75 0.76
N GLU A 59 -2.81 6.19 -0.33
CA GLU A 59 -2.95 4.75 -0.51
C GLU A 59 -1.82 4.23 -1.39
N ALA A 60 -1.23 3.09 -1.05
CA ALA A 60 -0.24 2.44 -1.88
C ALA A 60 -0.45 0.93 -1.93
N TYR A 61 -0.42 0.38 -3.13
CA TYR A 61 -0.39 -1.06 -3.38
C TYR A 61 1.06 -1.49 -3.59
N VAL A 62 1.51 -2.40 -2.73
CA VAL A 62 2.92 -2.79 -2.63
C VAL A 62 3.10 -4.30 -2.70
N VAL A 63 4.22 -4.71 -3.29
CA VAL A 63 4.61 -6.12 -3.44
C VAL A 63 6.05 -6.31 -2.95
N ARG A 64 6.29 -7.37 -2.17
CA ARG A 64 7.63 -7.82 -1.77
C ARG A 64 7.58 -9.30 -1.39
N ASP A 65 8.55 -10.09 -1.86
CA ASP A 65 8.66 -11.52 -1.53
C ASP A 65 7.34 -12.28 -1.77
N ASP A 66 6.73 -12.08 -2.95
CA ASP A 66 5.43 -12.62 -3.36
C ASP A 66 4.22 -12.22 -2.47
N SER A 67 4.44 -11.40 -1.44
CA SER A 67 3.40 -10.86 -0.56
C SER A 67 2.88 -9.53 -1.09
N MET A 68 1.56 -9.37 -1.10
CA MET A 68 0.87 -8.18 -1.59
C MET A 68 0.12 -7.50 -0.45
N ALA A 69 0.24 -6.17 -0.39
CA ALA A 69 -0.51 -5.39 0.58
C ALA A 69 -0.98 -4.06 -0.01
N GLU A 70 -2.12 -3.59 0.50
CA GLU A 70 -2.56 -2.22 0.36
C GLU A 70 -2.40 -1.50 1.70
N ILE A 71 -1.75 -0.35 1.67
CA ILE A 71 -1.49 0.45 2.86
C ILE A 71 -2.11 1.83 2.75
N TYR A 72 -2.41 2.41 3.91
CA TYR A 72 -3.05 3.71 4.03
C TYR A 72 -2.24 4.59 4.99
N VAL A 73 -1.72 5.71 4.50
CA VAL A 73 -0.88 6.64 5.25
C VAL A 73 -1.62 7.96 5.44
N SER A 74 -1.64 8.47 6.67
CA SER A 74 -2.25 9.76 6.96
C SER A 74 -1.33 10.89 6.48
N PRO A 75 -1.71 11.73 5.50
CA PRO A 75 -0.87 12.84 5.04
C PRO A 75 -0.67 13.92 6.13
N LYS A 76 -1.50 13.93 7.18
CA LYS A 76 -1.35 14.86 8.31
C LYS A 76 -0.16 14.50 9.20
N THR A 77 0.02 13.20 9.45
CA THR A 77 0.99 12.69 10.44
C THR A 77 2.15 11.92 9.80
N GLY A 78 1.96 11.48 8.57
CA GLY A 78 2.81 10.54 7.84
C GLY A 78 2.76 9.11 8.35
N LYS A 79 1.86 8.80 9.30
CA LYS A 79 1.75 7.47 9.91
C LYS A 79 0.98 6.50 9.03
N LEU A 80 1.46 5.27 8.98
CA LEU A 80 0.71 4.13 8.47
C LEU A 80 -0.47 3.86 9.40
N THR A 81 -1.70 3.95 8.91
CA THR A 81 -2.90 3.80 9.74
C THR A 81 -3.62 2.49 9.52
N ARG A 82 -3.40 1.84 8.36
CA ARG A 82 -4.04 0.57 8.00
C ARG A 82 -3.20 -0.19 7.00
N ILE A 83 -3.20 -1.52 7.16
CA ILE A 83 -2.61 -2.48 6.24
C ILE A 83 -3.71 -3.49 5.90
N LYS A 84 -3.86 -3.82 4.62
CA LYS A 84 -4.72 -4.90 4.14
C LYS A 84 -3.86 -5.84 3.31
N ALA A 85 -3.68 -7.08 3.77
CA ALA A 85 -3.12 -8.14 2.94
C ALA A 85 -4.05 -8.37 1.73
N ARG A 86 -3.47 -8.72 0.58
CA ARG A 86 -4.17 -8.85 -0.70
C ARG A 86 -3.95 -10.22 -1.31
#